data_AF-A0A6G3LPE7-F1
#
_entry.id   AF-A0A6G3LPE7-F1
#
_cell.length_a   1.000
_cell.length_b   1.000
_cell.length_c   1.000
_cell.angle_alpha   90.00
_cell.angle_beta   90.00
_cell.angle_gamma   90.00
#
_symmetry.space_group_name_H-M   'P 1'
#
loop_
_entity.id
_entity.type
_entity.pdbx_description
1 polymer ?
#
loop_
_entity_poly.entity_id
_entity_poly.type
_entity_poly.pdbx_seq_one_letter_code
_entity_poly.pdbx_strand_id
1 'polypeptide(L)'
;MISEKLDKVPRRYRPLGAALAAPLVARLLHLSPPAAVVDSAAIAAGLGAGLVIAFKFLRRPRREGSKFEVKALEVEVGGSAEERAQGARQIEEVLKQRAKAGKVRYLVLSALQGGFSRTIVGVGGDPKEVGVEFEVVKTLMAMNLKNLRLRDVDAGTLEVVSRVLSAVAPSSRAEPLFITPETGLVTVERPGGIYLGTAYEGAYPKPTYLTEDDIKGHIAIFGSTGTGKTTTLTLLALRASSAGFRVIAFDWAGEVQKALNRLGVDRELPVIDPTRDGGVNPFAEEGLANRPELLVDMLSDALDLTQPQAYLLLRVIEDRGLPSDFNELERAVEAYPEEARWDRDVKRGLLRKVAVLTSGESRRLFSGSVSLDEVESHDKVVAIDRIESPSVRRAYSLVLLSTLFTRRDRAEPLLVAVDEAHNLMGNENDIVGRIMAEARKYRLHVALATQSPSSIPNSVLLNANTKIVHALRSSRDKEIISQSMNLHYALLEELDKLRPGEAIVQSPSLSRPVLVKVEFGSPARYGGGYLVEGKPVQLNAAVPPHKLFKEDVQGLVNVNP
;
A
#
# COMPACT_ATOMS: atom_id res chain seq x y z
N MET A 1 30.65 -0.35 34.61
CA MET A 1 29.39 0.35 34.25
C MET A 1 28.29 -0.53 33.64
N ILE A 2 28.58 -1.63 32.92
CA ILE A 2 27.53 -2.58 32.46
C ILE A 2 27.33 -3.76 33.44
N SER A 3 28.35 -4.13 34.23
CA SER A 3 28.23 -5.24 35.21
C SER A 3 27.27 -4.93 36.37
N GLU A 4 27.21 -3.69 36.86
CA GLU A 4 26.28 -3.29 37.94
C GLU A 4 24.80 -3.25 37.53
N LYS A 5 24.49 -3.14 36.22
CA LYS A 5 23.11 -3.18 35.72
C LYS A 5 22.58 -4.60 35.50
N LEU A 6 23.47 -5.61 35.46
CA LEU A 6 23.12 -7.01 35.20
C LEU A 6 22.73 -7.80 36.47
N ASP A 7 23.13 -7.35 37.66
CA ASP A 7 22.78 -8.01 38.93
C ASP A 7 21.35 -7.70 39.43
N LYS A 8 20.61 -6.82 38.75
CA LYS A 8 19.21 -6.50 39.05
C LYS A 8 18.19 -7.33 38.26
N VAL A 9 18.63 -8.26 37.40
CA VAL A 9 17.74 -9.07 36.56
C VAL A 9 17.38 -10.39 37.26
N PRO A 10 16.08 -10.68 37.52
CA PRO A 10 15.65 -11.93 38.15
C PRO A 10 16.12 -13.16 37.37
N ARG A 11 16.56 -14.21 38.09
CA ARG A 11 17.18 -15.44 37.53
C ARG A 11 16.36 -16.16 36.44
N ARG A 12 15.05 -15.90 36.33
CA ARG A 12 14.16 -16.50 35.31
C ARG A 12 14.30 -15.89 33.90
N TYR A 13 14.99 -14.76 33.75
CA TYR A 13 15.21 -14.08 32.46
C TYR A 13 16.64 -14.23 31.92
N ARG A 14 17.39 -15.24 32.38
CA ARG A 14 18.73 -15.57 31.87
C ARG A 14 18.76 -16.66 30.77
N PRO A 15 18.02 -16.54 29.66
CA PRO A 15 18.46 -17.09 28.40
C PRO A 15 18.66 -15.96 27.38
N LEU A 16 19.75 -15.21 27.52
CA LEU A 16 20.23 -14.31 26.48
C LEU A 16 21.48 -14.94 25.86
N GLY A 17 21.22 -15.80 24.87
CA GLY A 17 22.20 -16.36 23.95
C GLY A 17 21.78 -16.22 22.48
N ALA A 18 20.94 -15.22 22.17
CA ALA A 18 20.30 -15.07 20.85
C ALA A 18 20.88 -13.95 19.96
N ALA A 19 21.85 -13.16 20.43
CA ALA A 19 22.31 -11.98 19.69
C ALA A 19 23.47 -12.21 18.68
N LEU A 20 23.87 -13.46 18.40
CA LEU A 20 25.11 -13.73 17.63
C LEU A 20 24.96 -14.66 16.40
N ALA A 21 23.74 -14.99 15.97
CA ALA A 21 23.55 -16.11 15.06
C ALA A 21 23.15 -15.76 13.61
N ALA A 22 22.74 -14.53 13.31
CA ALA A 22 22.34 -14.13 11.96
C ALA A 22 23.45 -14.35 10.88
N PRO A 23 24.74 -14.04 11.14
CA PRO A 23 25.80 -14.27 10.16
C PRO A 23 26.11 -15.76 9.95
N LEU A 24 25.91 -16.56 10.99
CA LEU A 24 26.12 -18.00 10.98
C LEU A 24 25.03 -18.70 10.15
N VAL A 25 23.77 -18.31 10.36
CA VAL A 25 22.59 -18.83 9.64
C VAL A 25 22.64 -18.48 8.15
N ALA A 26 23.05 -17.26 7.79
CA ALA A 26 23.15 -16.84 6.39
C ALA A 26 24.20 -17.65 5.59
N ARG A 27 25.33 -17.99 6.23
CA ARG A 27 26.41 -18.77 5.61
C ARG A 27 26.11 -20.27 5.56
N LEU A 28 25.41 -20.79 6.57
CA LEU A 28 24.96 -22.20 6.68
C LEU A 28 23.86 -22.60 5.69
N LEU A 29 23.10 -21.63 5.17
CA LEU A 29 21.96 -21.89 4.29
C LEU A 29 22.26 -21.65 2.81
N HIS A 30 23.52 -21.45 2.41
CA HIS A 30 23.91 -21.21 1.00
C HIS A 30 23.05 -20.15 0.29
N LEU A 31 22.70 -19.08 1.00
CA LEU A 31 22.10 -17.90 0.39
C LEU A 31 23.18 -17.26 -0.49
N SER A 32 23.18 -17.56 -1.80
CA SER A 32 24.13 -16.96 -2.75
C SER A 32 23.82 -15.46 -2.87
N PRO A 33 24.76 -14.54 -2.56
CA PRO A 33 24.60 -13.17 -3.01
C PRO A 33 24.70 -13.17 -4.55
N PRO A 34 23.84 -12.44 -5.28
CA PRO A 34 24.01 -12.27 -6.71
C PRO A 34 25.39 -11.67 -7.01
N ALA A 35 26.00 -12.10 -8.12
CA ALA A 35 27.40 -11.91 -8.51
C ALA A 35 27.91 -10.45 -8.62
N ALA A 36 27.11 -9.45 -8.26
CA ALA A 36 27.44 -8.02 -8.34
C ALA A 36 28.13 -7.45 -7.09
N VAL A 37 28.52 -8.27 -6.11
CA VAL A 37 29.19 -7.79 -4.88
C VAL A 37 30.47 -8.57 -4.62
N VAL A 38 31.43 -8.43 -5.53
CA VAL A 38 32.84 -8.57 -5.21
C VAL A 38 33.38 -7.16 -5.04
N ASP A 39 33.11 -6.54 -3.89
CA ASP A 39 34.08 -5.61 -3.34
C ASP A 39 33.98 -5.52 -1.82
N SER A 40 35.15 -5.68 -1.20
CA SER A 40 35.30 -6.23 0.15
C SER A 40 35.93 -5.19 1.06
N ALA A 41 35.10 -4.47 1.82
CA ALA A 41 35.56 -3.65 2.95
C ALA A 41 34.46 -3.45 4.01
N ALA A 42 33.21 -3.20 3.61
CA ALA A 42 32.12 -2.93 4.55
C ALA A 42 31.62 -4.19 5.29
N ILE A 43 31.63 -5.36 4.64
CA ILE A 43 31.23 -6.63 5.25
C ILE A 43 32.26 -7.07 6.32
N ALA A 44 33.54 -6.73 6.15
CA ALA A 44 34.61 -7.10 7.09
C ALA A 44 34.53 -6.35 8.44
N ALA A 45 34.04 -5.12 8.47
CA ALA A 45 33.96 -4.30 9.69
C ALA A 45 32.86 -4.77 10.67
N GLY A 46 31.73 -5.26 10.16
CA GLY A 46 30.65 -5.84 10.98
C GLY A 46 30.90 -7.31 11.39
N LEU A 47 31.64 -8.07 10.58
CA LEU A 47 32.00 -9.47 10.85
C LEU A 47 33.05 -9.64 11.98
N GLY A 48 33.91 -8.65 12.22
CA GLY A 48 35.08 -8.79 13.10
C GLY A 48 34.83 -8.65 14.61
N ALA A 49 33.91 -7.77 15.04
CA ALA A 49 33.77 -7.45 16.47
C ALA A 49 32.94 -8.47 17.26
N GLY A 50 31.88 -9.04 16.66
CA GLY A 50 31.02 -10.03 17.30
C GLY A 50 31.69 -11.41 17.46
N LEU A 51 32.56 -11.79 16.52
CA LEU A 51 33.30 -13.05 16.54
C LEU A 51 34.32 -13.10 17.70
N VAL A 52 35.00 -11.98 17.96
CA VAL A 52 36.03 -11.87 19.01
C VAL A 52 35.43 -11.94 20.43
N ILE A 53 34.20 -11.45 20.62
CA ILE A 53 33.51 -11.47 21.91
C ILE A 53 32.97 -12.89 22.21
N ALA A 54 32.44 -13.61 21.22
CA ALA A 54 32.00 -14.99 21.35
C ALA A 54 33.17 -15.95 21.72
N PHE A 55 34.34 -15.74 21.11
CA PHE A 55 35.56 -16.53 21.40
C PHE A 55 36.11 -16.31 22.82
N LYS A 56 35.90 -15.13 23.42
CA LYS A 56 36.36 -14.83 24.79
C LYS A 56 35.53 -15.51 25.88
N PHE A 57 34.24 -15.76 25.63
CA PHE A 57 33.32 -16.42 26.59
C PHE A 57 33.31 -17.96 26.51
N LEU A 58 33.86 -18.55 25.45
CA LEU A 58 33.90 -20.01 25.22
C LEU A 58 35.15 -20.72 25.77
N ARG A 59 35.95 -20.07 26.63
CA ARG A 59 37.10 -20.72 27.27
C ARG A 59 36.67 -21.57 28.47
N ARG A 60 36.27 -22.82 28.19
CA ARG A 60 36.65 -23.97 29.03
C ARG A 60 37.08 -25.12 28.13
N PRO A 61 38.34 -25.60 28.23
CA PRO A 61 38.78 -26.74 27.45
C PRO A 61 38.04 -28.01 27.87
N ARG A 62 37.64 -28.82 26.89
CA ARG A 62 37.09 -30.15 27.10
C ARG A 62 38.23 -31.10 27.50
N ARG A 63 37.97 -32.04 28.41
CA ARG A 63 38.87 -33.15 28.74
C ARG A 63 39.21 -33.93 27.45
N GLU A 64 40.50 -34.14 27.20
CA GLU A 64 41.01 -34.98 26.12
C GLU A 64 40.47 -36.42 26.28
N GLY A 65 39.89 -36.98 25.21
CA GLY A 65 39.59 -38.42 25.13
C GLY A 65 38.24 -38.82 24.52
N SER A 66 37.22 -37.97 24.50
CA SER A 66 35.92 -38.33 23.89
C SER A 66 35.87 -37.94 22.41
N LYS A 67 35.82 -38.90 21.48
CA LYS A 67 35.43 -38.64 20.08
C LYS A 67 34.02 -38.06 20.10
N PHE A 68 33.84 -36.83 19.63
CA PHE A 68 32.54 -36.17 19.53
C PHE A 68 32.14 -36.14 18.06
N GLU A 69 31.07 -36.83 17.70
CA GLU A 69 30.58 -36.89 16.31
C GLU A 69 29.37 -35.97 16.15
N VAL A 70 29.21 -35.41 14.95
CA VAL A 70 28.08 -34.58 14.57
C VAL A 70 27.56 -35.01 13.21
N LYS A 71 26.25 -35.19 13.12
CA LYS A 71 25.50 -35.35 11.87
C LYS A 71 24.48 -34.23 11.73
N ALA A 72 24.12 -33.88 10.51
CA ALA A 72 23.13 -32.84 10.27
C ALA A 72 22.28 -33.15 9.02
N LEU A 73 21.04 -32.70 9.06
CA LEU A 73 20.04 -32.90 8.01
C LEU A 73 19.36 -31.57 7.71
N GLU A 74 19.10 -31.30 6.45
CA GLU A 74 18.26 -30.21 6.00
C GLU A 74 16.84 -30.69 5.76
N VAL A 75 15.88 -29.94 6.30
CA VAL A 75 14.46 -30.22 6.28
C VAL A 75 13.74 -29.04 5.61
N GLU A 76 13.18 -29.26 4.43
CA GLU A 76 12.40 -28.27 3.69
C GLU A 76 10.92 -28.64 3.76
N VAL A 77 10.09 -27.72 4.29
CA VAL A 77 8.63 -27.87 4.36
C VAL A 77 7.99 -26.89 3.38
N GLY A 78 7.26 -27.43 2.40
CA GLY A 78 6.45 -26.65 1.45
C GLY A 78 4.99 -26.49 1.91
N GLY A 79 4.20 -25.67 1.22
CA GLY A 79 2.77 -25.48 1.48
C GLY A 79 2.39 -24.05 1.87
N SER A 80 1.18 -23.88 2.41
CA SER A 80 0.67 -22.57 2.87
C SER A 80 1.56 -21.99 3.99
N ALA A 81 1.44 -20.69 4.28
CA ALA A 81 2.22 -20.08 5.37
C ALA A 81 1.93 -20.73 6.74
N GLU A 82 0.69 -21.17 6.94
CA GLU A 82 0.23 -21.83 8.16
C GLU A 82 0.75 -23.27 8.26
N GLU A 83 0.70 -24.04 7.16
CA GLU A 83 1.28 -25.40 7.08
C GLU A 83 2.79 -25.38 7.34
N ARG A 84 3.49 -24.38 6.82
CA ARG A 84 4.93 -24.18 7.04
C ARG A 84 5.26 -23.82 8.49
N ALA A 85 4.46 -22.96 9.11
CA ALA A 85 4.61 -22.61 10.53
C ALA A 85 4.23 -23.78 11.47
N GLN A 86 3.28 -24.61 11.07
CA GLN A 86 2.90 -25.83 11.79
C GLN A 86 4.00 -26.90 11.67
N GLY A 87 4.56 -27.10 10.47
CA GLY A 87 5.66 -28.04 10.25
C GLY A 87 6.91 -27.69 11.06
N ALA A 88 7.29 -26.41 11.12
CA ALA A 88 8.39 -25.95 11.96
C ALA A 88 8.15 -26.24 13.46
N ARG A 89 6.93 -25.99 13.96
CA ARG A 89 6.53 -26.29 15.35
C ARG A 89 6.54 -27.79 15.65
N GLN A 90 6.10 -28.62 14.72
CA GLN A 90 6.12 -30.08 14.86
C GLN A 90 7.55 -30.65 14.88
N ILE A 91 8.45 -30.12 14.04
CA ILE A 91 9.89 -30.47 14.10
C ILE A 91 10.44 -30.14 15.49
N GLU A 92 10.14 -28.96 16.01
CA GLU A 92 10.55 -28.51 17.33
C GLU A 92 10.01 -29.40 18.47
N GLU A 93 8.74 -29.78 18.42
CA GLU A 93 8.14 -30.68 19.43
C GLU A 93 8.76 -32.07 19.44
N VAL A 94 8.94 -32.68 18.26
CA VAL A 94 9.58 -33.99 18.12
C VAL A 94 10.98 -33.96 18.73
N LEU A 95 11.78 -32.93 18.40
CA LEU A 95 13.14 -32.80 18.91
C LEU A 95 13.19 -32.48 20.41
N LYS A 96 12.26 -31.67 20.94
CA LYS A 96 12.13 -31.45 22.40
C LYS A 96 11.81 -32.73 23.15
N GLN A 97 10.93 -33.59 22.62
CA GLN A 97 10.61 -34.87 23.24
C GLN A 97 11.81 -35.83 23.22
N ARG A 98 12.54 -35.88 22.11
CA ARG A 98 13.76 -36.70 21.99
C ARG A 98 14.90 -36.19 22.88
N ALA A 99 15.09 -34.87 22.95
CA ALA A 99 16.13 -34.27 23.79
C ALA A 99 15.95 -34.60 25.28
N LYS A 100 14.71 -34.72 25.78
CA LYS A 100 14.41 -35.15 27.16
C LYS A 100 14.97 -36.55 27.50
N ALA A 101 15.19 -37.42 26.51
CA ALA A 101 15.77 -38.74 26.72
C ALA A 101 17.29 -38.72 26.97
N GLY A 102 17.96 -37.57 26.78
CA GLY A 102 19.27 -37.26 27.38
C GLY A 102 20.52 -37.90 26.78
N LYS A 103 20.45 -38.51 25.58
CA LYS A 103 21.57 -39.26 24.98
C LYS A 103 22.47 -38.40 24.08
N VAL A 104 21.89 -37.55 23.24
CA VAL A 104 22.64 -36.69 22.30
C VAL A 104 22.16 -35.24 22.34
N ARG A 105 22.93 -34.35 21.71
CA ARG A 105 22.67 -32.90 21.63
C ARG A 105 21.99 -32.57 20.31
N TYR A 106 21.11 -31.58 20.36
CA TYR A 106 20.36 -31.09 19.21
C TYR A 106 20.62 -29.61 18.94
N LEU A 107 20.84 -29.27 17.66
CA LEU A 107 20.85 -27.91 17.14
C LEU A 107 19.74 -27.79 16.11
N VAL A 108 18.89 -26.77 16.22
CA VAL A 108 17.84 -26.49 15.23
C VAL A 108 18.00 -25.06 14.74
N LEU A 109 18.24 -24.91 13.43
CA LEU A 109 18.35 -23.63 12.75
C LEU A 109 17.24 -23.56 11.71
N SER A 110 16.27 -22.66 11.87
CA SER A 110 15.14 -22.53 10.95
C SER A 110 15.12 -21.16 10.30
N ALA A 111 14.96 -21.10 8.98
CA ALA A 111 14.80 -19.89 8.22
C ALA A 111 13.60 -19.98 7.26
N LEU A 112 12.91 -18.87 7.07
CA LEU A 112 11.81 -18.73 6.11
C LEU A 112 12.35 -18.05 4.84
N GLN A 113 12.32 -18.74 3.71
CA GLN A 113 12.82 -18.22 2.44
C GLN A 113 11.88 -18.59 1.29
N GLY A 114 11.46 -17.60 0.49
CA GLY A 114 10.90 -17.81 -0.85
C GLY A 114 9.75 -18.83 -0.96
N GLY A 115 8.84 -18.89 0.03
CA GLY A 115 7.73 -19.86 0.01
C GLY A 115 8.00 -21.20 0.69
N PHE A 116 9.20 -21.41 1.27
CA PHE A 116 9.57 -22.62 2.01
C PHE A 116 10.02 -22.29 3.45
N SER A 117 9.85 -23.25 4.36
CA SER A 117 10.55 -23.26 5.65
C SER A 117 11.73 -24.22 5.53
N ARG A 118 12.95 -23.71 5.69
CA ARG A 118 14.19 -24.49 5.62
C ARG A 118 14.78 -24.60 7.02
N THR A 119 14.90 -25.84 7.51
CA THR A 119 15.34 -26.14 8.87
C THR A 119 16.54 -27.08 8.84
N ILE A 120 17.68 -26.67 9.38
CA ILE A 120 18.83 -27.54 9.61
C ILE A 120 18.71 -28.14 11.01
N VAL A 121 18.80 -29.46 11.09
CA VAL A 121 18.79 -30.22 12.34
C VAL A 121 20.14 -30.91 12.50
N GLY A 122 20.92 -30.45 13.48
CA GLY A 122 22.18 -31.06 13.89
C GLY A 122 22.00 -31.96 15.10
N VAL A 123 22.63 -33.13 15.06
CA VAL A 123 22.69 -34.11 16.15
C VAL A 123 24.16 -34.34 16.51
N GLY A 124 24.54 -34.12 17.77
CA GLY A 124 25.94 -34.22 18.20
C GLY A 124 26.14 -34.89 19.55
N GLY A 125 27.13 -35.76 19.68
CA GLY A 125 27.26 -36.62 20.87
C GLY A 125 28.32 -37.71 20.73
N ASP A 126 28.14 -38.81 21.46
CA ASP A 126 28.95 -40.02 21.30
C ASP A 126 28.66 -40.66 19.92
N PRO A 127 29.69 -41.00 19.12
CA PRO A 127 29.55 -41.68 17.83
C PRO A 127 28.53 -42.82 17.80
N LYS A 128 28.50 -43.66 18.84
CA LYS A 128 27.59 -44.82 18.91
C LYS A 128 26.13 -44.41 19.03
N GLU A 129 25.86 -43.26 19.63
CA GLU A 129 24.50 -42.77 19.89
C GLU A 129 24.02 -41.82 18.79
N VAL A 130 24.92 -41.00 18.21
CA VAL A 130 24.60 -40.04 17.14
C VAL A 130 24.09 -40.75 15.90
N GLY A 131 24.71 -41.85 15.50
CA GLY A 131 24.29 -42.60 14.31
C GLY A 131 22.85 -43.13 14.45
N VAL A 132 22.52 -43.72 15.60
CA VAL A 132 21.18 -44.26 15.87
C VAL A 132 20.15 -43.14 15.98
N GLU A 133 20.47 -42.07 16.70
CA GLU A 133 19.51 -40.98 16.90
C GLU A 133 19.21 -40.24 15.60
N PHE A 134 20.22 -40.05 14.74
CA PHE A 134 20.04 -39.37 13.45
C PHE A 134 19.00 -40.08 12.55
N GLU A 135 19.04 -41.42 12.47
CA GLU A 135 18.06 -42.20 11.71
C GLU A 135 16.66 -42.17 12.34
N VAL A 136 16.58 -42.18 13.67
CA VAL A 136 15.29 -42.08 14.38
C VAL A 136 14.63 -40.73 14.11
N VAL A 137 15.40 -39.63 14.17
CA VAL A 137 14.91 -38.27 13.91
C VAL A 137 14.42 -38.12 12.47
N LYS A 138 15.21 -38.63 11.51
CA LYS A 138 14.87 -38.63 10.09
C LYS A 138 13.53 -39.35 9.83
N THR A 139 13.34 -40.51 10.46
CA THR A 139 12.11 -41.30 10.36
C THR A 139 10.90 -40.59 10.97
N LEU A 140 11.05 -40.03 12.18
CA LEU A 140 9.98 -39.30 12.87
C LEU A 140 9.52 -38.05 12.11
N MET A 141 10.44 -37.35 11.45
CA MET A 141 10.10 -36.21 10.60
C MET A 141 9.31 -36.65 9.38
N ALA A 142 9.76 -37.70 8.69
CA ALA A 142 9.06 -38.24 7.52
C ALA A 142 7.65 -38.76 7.84
N MET A 143 7.41 -39.27 9.06
CA MET A 143 6.09 -39.76 9.48
C MET A 143 5.12 -38.64 9.88
N ASN A 144 5.61 -37.56 10.50
CA ASN A 144 4.75 -36.55 11.13
C ASN A 144 4.53 -35.28 10.29
N LEU A 145 5.33 -35.05 9.24
CA LEU A 145 5.29 -33.83 8.43
C LEU A 145 4.77 -34.12 7.02
N LYS A 146 3.85 -33.29 6.54
CA LYS A 146 3.38 -33.30 5.15
C LYS A 146 4.25 -32.38 4.29
N ASN A 147 4.38 -32.68 2.99
CA ASN A 147 5.15 -31.87 2.02
C ASN A 147 6.62 -31.65 2.41
N LEU A 148 7.24 -32.68 2.96
CA LEU A 148 8.62 -32.69 3.45
C LEU A 148 9.62 -33.06 2.36
N ARG A 149 10.74 -32.34 2.28
CA ARG A 149 11.94 -32.78 1.57
C ARG A 149 13.11 -32.82 2.54
N LEU A 150 13.79 -33.96 2.62
CA LEU A 150 14.97 -34.17 3.44
C LEU A 150 16.20 -34.21 2.54
N ARG A 151 17.24 -33.45 2.89
CA ARG A 151 18.52 -33.43 2.18
C ARG A 151 19.67 -33.53 3.17
N ASP A 152 20.76 -34.15 2.75
CA ASP A 152 22.01 -34.05 3.50
C ASP A 152 22.56 -32.63 3.38
N VAL A 153 23.18 -32.14 4.46
CA VAL A 153 23.88 -30.86 4.42
C VAL A 153 25.25 -31.03 3.75
N ASP A 154 25.72 -29.99 3.09
CA ASP A 154 27.08 -29.95 2.54
C ASP A 154 28.16 -29.86 3.63
N ALA A 155 29.42 -30.07 3.22
CA ALA A 155 30.56 -30.11 4.12
C ALA A 155 30.80 -28.79 4.88
N GLY A 156 30.57 -27.64 4.25
CA GLY A 156 30.75 -26.33 4.90
C GLY A 156 29.69 -26.09 5.98
N THR A 157 28.45 -26.48 5.71
CA THR A 157 27.35 -26.42 6.67
C THR A 157 27.59 -27.35 7.86
N LEU A 158 28.05 -28.57 7.59
CA LEU A 158 28.37 -29.56 8.62
C LEU A 158 29.51 -29.10 9.55
N GLU A 159 30.56 -28.48 9.00
CA GLU A 159 31.69 -27.96 9.78
C GLU A 159 31.24 -26.91 10.82
N VAL A 160 30.36 -26.00 10.40
CA VAL A 160 29.86 -24.93 11.26
C VAL A 160 28.88 -25.47 12.31
N VAL A 161 27.96 -26.37 11.95
CA VAL A 161 27.09 -27.07 12.91
C VAL A 161 27.92 -27.83 13.96
N SER A 162 29.00 -28.48 13.51
CA SER A 162 29.94 -29.20 14.38
C SER A 162 30.64 -28.28 15.38
N ARG A 163 31.11 -27.11 14.94
CA ARG A 163 31.73 -26.10 15.81
C ARG A 163 30.76 -25.59 16.87
N VAL A 164 29.50 -25.32 16.51
CA VAL A 164 28.47 -24.86 17.46
C VAL A 164 28.15 -25.92 18.50
N LEU A 165 27.84 -27.14 18.08
CA LEU A 165 27.48 -28.24 18.99
C LEU A 165 28.65 -28.67 19.90
N SER A 166 29.89 -28.47 19.46
CA SER A 166 31.11 -28.71 20.24
C SER A 166 31.39 -27.62 21.27
N ALA A 167 31.01 -26.38 20.99
CA ALA A 167 31.26 -25.20 21.83
C ALA A 167 30.22 -24.99 22.94
N VAL A 168 28.99 -25.47 22.76
CA VAL A 168 27.93 -25.34 23.77
C VAL A 168 28.20 -26.32 24.94
N ALA A 169 28.38 -25.76 26.14
CA ALA A 169 28.53 -26.55 27.36
C ALA A 169 27.22 -27.32 27.67
N PRO A 170 27.30 -28.56 28.16
CA PRO A 170 26.10 -29.31 28.54
C PRO A 170 25.40 -28.59 29.71
N SER A 171 24.26 -27.97 29.45
CA SER A 171 23.30 -27.65 30.50
C SER A 171 22.71 -28.95 31.02
N SER A 172 22.50 -29.04 32.33
CA SER A 172 22.02 -30.25 33.04
C SER A 172 20.60 -30.71 32.66
N ARG A 173 19.98 -30.06 31.66
CA ARG A 173 18.82 -30.55 30.90
C ARG A 173 19.10 -30.30 29.43
N ALA A 174 18.96 -31.35 28.64
CA ALA A 174 19.04 -31.33 27.18
C ALA A 174 17.86 -30.54 26.61
N GLU A 175 18.00 -29.22 26.55
CA GLU A 175 17.11 -28.34 25.80
C GLU A 175 17.72 -28.12 24.41
N PRO A 176 16.98 -28.32 23.31
CA PRO A 176 17.49 -28.03 21.97
C PRO A 176 17.83 -26.54 21.85
N LEU A 177 18.96 -26.22 21.22
CA LEU A 177 19.31 -24.83 20.93
C LEU A 177 18.53 -24.38 19.69
N PHE A 178 17.52 -23.55 19.90
CA PHE A 178 16.75 -22.91 18.83
C PHE A 178 17.41 -21.61 18.44
N ILE A 179 17.83 -21.52 17.18
CA ILE A 179 18.28 -20.26 16.58
C ILE A 179 17.28 -19.92 15.47
N THR A 180 16.35 -19.04 15.82
CA THR A 180 15.56 -18.29 14.84
C THR A 180 16.34 -17.03 14.48
N PRO A 181 16.63 -16.77 13.20
CA PRO A 181 17.32 -15.55 12.81
C PRO A 181 16.43 -14.34 13.15
N GLU A 182 16.92 -13.49 14.06
CA GLU A 182 16.28 -12.20 14.37
C GLU A 182 16.38 -11.22 13.19
N THR A 183 17.15 -11.49 12.14
CA THR A 183 17.27 -10.66 10.94
C THR A 183 17.53 -11.51 9.71
N GLY A 184 17.04 -11.10 8.54
CA GLY A 184 17.28 -11.76 7.25
C GLY A 184 17.62 -10.75 6.16
N LEU A 185 18.36 -11.22 5.16
CA LEU A 185 18.76 -10.43 3.99
C LEU A 185 17.68 -10.60 2.91
N VAL A 186 17.04 -9.49 2.52
CA VAL A 186 16.07 -9.45 1.42
C VAL A 186 16.66 -8.65 0.28
N THR A 187 16.68 -9.25 -0.91
CA THR A 187 16.93 -8.53 -2.16
C THR A 187 15.66 -7.76 -2.50
N VAL A 188 15.71 -6.44 -2.39
CA VAL A 188 14.64 -5.56 -2.85
C VAL A 188 14.97 -5.15 -4.26
N GLU A 189 14.27 -5.72 -5.23
CA GLU A 189 14.21 -5.14 -6.57
C GLU A 189 13.41 -3.82 -6.47
N ARG A 190 13.95 -2.74 -7.02
CA ARG A 190 13.24 -1.47 -7.18
C ARG A 190 12.60 -1.47 -8.57
N PRO A 191 11.36 -1.93 -8.74
CA PRO A 191 10.63 -1.53 -9.93
C PRO A 191 10.53 -0.01 -9.88
N GLY A 192 10.89 0.70 -10.95
CA GLY A 192 10.66 2.15 -11.01
C GLY A 192 9.20 2.46 -10.66
N GLY A 193 8.94 3.54 -9.93
CA GLY A 193 7.58 3.88 -9.51
C GLY A 193 7.49 4.81 -8.30
N ILE A 194 6.26 5.15 -7.96
CA ILE A 194 5.89 5.91 -6.77
C ILE A 194 6.04 5.02 -5.54
N TYR A 195 6.97 5.35 -4.65
CA TYR A 195 7.00 4.71 -3.33
C TYR A 195 5.65 4.91 -2.66
N LEU A 196 5.11 3.87 -2.02
CA LEU A 196 3.86 3.95 -1.24
C LEU A 196 4.16 3.83 0.26
N GLY A 197 5.04 2.91 0.62
CA GLY A 197 5.39 2.62 2.00
C GLY A 197 5.98 1.21 2.13
N THR A 198 5.87 0.64 3.32
CA THR A 198 6.44 -0.68 3.63
C THR A 198 5.35 -1.75 3.69
N ALA A 199 5.40 -2.76 2.83
CA ALA A 199 4.59 -3.97 2.94
C ALA A 199 5.12 -4.93 4.00
N TYR A 200 4.20 -5.56 4.72
CA TYR A 200 4.49 -6.57 5.75
C TYR A 200 4.10 -7.97 5.23
N GLU A 201 4.70 -8.37 4.11
CA GLU A 201 4.50 -9.71 3.55
C GLU A 201 5.60 -10.69 3.95
N GLY A 202 5.21 -11.79 4.59
CA GLY A 202 6.13 -12.87 4.93
C GLY A 202 7.02 -12.52 6.12
N ALA A 203 8.25 -13.02 6.12
CA ALA A 203 9.12 -12.90 7.29
C ALA A 203 9.67 -11.48 7.52
N TYR A 204 9.73 -10.62 6.49
CA TYR A 204 10.41 -9.32 6.54
C TYR A 204 9.62 -8.20 5.86
N PRO A 205 9.73 -6.95 6.34
CA PRO A 205 9.16 -5.79 5.67
C PRO A 205 9.83 -5.56 4.30
N LYS A 206 9.05 -5.13 3.30
CA LYS A 206 9.52 -4.81 1.95
C LYS A 206 9.01 -3.44 1.52
N PRO A 207 9.82 -2.58 0.92
CA PRO A 207 9.30 -1.35 0.34
C PRO A 207 8.39 -1.69 -0.84
N THR A 208 7.27 -0.98 -0.93
CA THR A 208 6.22 -1.17 -1.92
C THR A 208 6.07 0.08 -2.76
N TYR A 209 5.96 -0.13 -4.06
CA TYR A 209 5.85 0.92 -5.06
C TYR A 209 4.60 0.70 -5.91
N LEU A 210 4.02 1.79 -6.41
CA LEU A 210 3.04 1.80 -7.49
C LEU A 210 3.75 2.25 -8.76
N THR A 211 3.58 1.48 -9.83
CA THR A 211 4.07 1.81 -11.17
C THR A 211 3.23 2.93 -11.80
N GLU A 212 3.72 3.50 -12.90
CA GLU A 212 2.96 4.47 -13.67
C GLU A 212 1.62 3.88 -14.16
N ASP A 213 1.62 2.62 -14.58
CA ASP A 213 0.43 1.92 -15.07
C ASP A 213 -0.61 1.69 -13.96
N ASP A 214 -0.19 1.51 -12.71
CA ASP A 214 -1.09 1.42 -11.57
C ASP A 214 -1.86 2.73 -11.35
N ILE A 215 -1.23 3.87 -11.61
CA ILE A 215 -1.87 5.21 -11.54
C ILE A 215 -2.78 5.41 -12.74
N LYS A 216 -2.30 5.05 -13.95
CA LYS A 216 -3.08 5.17 -15.19
C LYS A 216 -4.37 4.34 -15.14
N GLY A 217 -4.34 3.24 -14.39
CA GLY A 217 -5.48 2.37 -14.10
C GLY A 217 -6.55 2.96 -13.18
N HIS A 218 -6.45 4.25 -12.79
CA HIS A 218 -7.28 4.89 -11.77
C HIS A 218 -7.12 4.27 -10.38
N ILE A 219 -7.37 5.09 -9.36
CA ILE A 219 -7.13 4.73 -7.96
C ILE A 219 -8.42 4.93 -7.17
N ALA A 220 -8.77 3.97 -6.33
CA ALA A 220 -9.82 4.13 -5.33
C ALA A 220 -9.24 3.91 -3.92
N ILE A 221 -9.46 4.89 -3.05
CA ILE A 221 -8.96 4.92 -1.68
C ILE A 221 -10.16 4.91 -0.74
N PHE A 222 -10.21 3.91 0.13
CA PHE A 222 -11.29 3.70 1.08
C PHE A 222 -10.77 3.75 2.51
N GLY A 223 -11.57 4.28 3.44
CA GLY A 223 -11.20 4.27 4.85
C GLY A 223 -12.06 5.16 5.72
N SER A 224 -12.37 4.71 6.93
CA SER A 224 -13.10 5.53 7.91
C SER A 224 -12.33 6.82 8.27
N THR A 225 -13.01 7.81 8.85
CA THR A 225 -12.40 9.07 9.29
C THR A 225 -11.16 8.84 10.17
N GLY A 226 -10.07 9.56 9.89
CA GLY A 226 -8.84 9.50 10.67
C GLY A 226 -7.94 8.29 10.42
N THR A 227 -8.28 7.41 9.45
CA THR A 227 -7.48 6.22 9.14
C THR A 227 -6.28 6.47 8.21
N GLY A 228 -6.21 7.64 7.58
CA GLY A 228 -5.13 8.03 6.68
C GLY A 228 -5.53 8.21 5.21
N LYS A 229 -6.80 7.97 4.85
CA LYS A 229 -7.37 8.13 3.49
C LYS A 229 -6.89 9.40 2.77
N THR A 230 -7.22 10.58 3.29
CA THR A 230 -6.90 11.88 2.67
C THR A 230 -5.40 12.11 2.59
N THR A 231 -4.65 11.63 3.59
CA THR A 231 -3.19 11.73 3.62
C THR A 231 -2.56 10.86 2.52
N THR A 232 -3.08 9.65 2.31
CA THR A 232 -2.66 8.77 1.21
C THR A 232 -3.01 9.35 -0.15
N LEU A 233 -4.21 9.91 -0.33
CA LEU A 233 -4.60 10.60 -1.57
C LEU A 233 -3.63 11.74 -1.90
N THR A 234 -3.37 12.61 -0.91
CA THR A 234 -2.48 13.77 -1.05
C THR A 234 -1.04 13.34 -1.38
N LEU A 235 -0.55 12.28 -0.72
CA LEU A 235 0.77 11.71 -0.97
C LEU A 235 0.90 11.16 -2.39
N LEU A 236 -0.10 10.41 -2.85
CA LEU A 236 -0.13 9.86 -4.20
C LEU A 236 -0.17 10.97 -5.25
N ALA A 237 -0.97 12.00 -5.02
CA ALA A 237 -1.04 13.18 -5.87
C ALA A 237 0.35 13.84 -6.02
N LEU A 238 1.01 14.16 -4.89
CA LEU A 238 2.36 14.76 -4.92
C LEU A 238 3.42 13.88 -5.60
N ARG A 239 3.39 12.57 -5.34
CA ARG A 239 4.35 11.64 -5.95
C ARG A 239 4.05 11.38 -7.43
N ALA A 240 2.79 11.43 -7.86
CA ALA A 240 2.41 11.33 -9.27
C ALA A 240 2.90 12.54 -10.06
N SER A 241 2.80 13.73 -9.46
CA SER A 241 3.44 14.93 -10.01
C SER A 241 4.93 14.73 -10.26
N SER A 242 5.65 14.19 -9.28
CA SER A 242 7.08 13.88 -9.42
C SER A 242 7.38 12.79 -10.46
N ALA A 243 6.39 11.97 -10.82
CA ALA A 243 6.45 10.94 -11.84
C ALA A 243 6.00 11.44 -13.23
N GLY A 244 5.78 12.75 -13.39
CA GLY A 244 5.44 13.36 -14.68
C GLY A 244 3.94 13.49 -14.96
N PHE A 245 3.07 13.27 -13.97
CA PHE A 245 1.65 13.58 -14.11
C PHE A 245 1.40 15.06 -13.80
N ARG A 246 0.48 15.67 -14.53
CA ARG A 246 -0.20 16.87 -14.03
C ARG A 246 -1.18 16.46 -12.94
N VAL A 247 -1.34 17.26 -11.89
CA VAL A 247 -2.22 16.92 -10.76
C VAL A 247 -3.20 18.05 -10.48
N ILE A 248 -4.48 17.72 -10.43
CA ILE A 248 -5.52 18.64 -9.95
C ILE A 248 -6.25 17.95 -8.80
N ALA A 249 -6.17 18.52 -7.61
CA ALA A 249 -6.86 18.00 -6.44
C ALA A 249 -8.17 18.76 -6.19
N PHE A 250 -9.28 18.04 -6.14
CA PHE A 250 -10.59 18.55 -5.78
C PHE A 250 -10.75 18.45 -4.27
N ASP A 251 -10.64 19.58 -3.57
CA ASP A 251 -10.67 19.65 -2.11
C ASP A 251 -12.08 19.96 -1.61
N TRP A 252 -12.92 18.92 -1.53
CA TRP A 252 -14.34 19.06 -1.16
C TRP A 252 -14.56 19.57 0.27
N ALA A 253 -13.69 19.18 1.20
CA ALA A 253 -13.83 19.42 2.65
C ALA A 253 -12.66 20.24 3.25
N GLY A 254 -11.74 20.73 2.40
CA GLY A 254 -10.54 21.44 2.86
C GLY A 254 -9.53 20.52 3.55
N GLU A 255 -9.62 19.20 3.36
CA GLU A 255 -8.73 18.22 4.00
C GLU A 255 -7.43 18.05 3.23
N VAL A 256 -7.43 18.21 1.91
CA VAL A 256 -6.23 18.11 1.08
C VAL A 256 -5.24 19.23 1.44
N GLN A 257 -5.71 20.48 1.51
CA GLN A 257 -4.89 21.61 1.95
C GLN A 257 -4.33 21.41 3.37
N LYS A 258 -5.15 20.91 4.31
CA LYS A 258 -4.69 20.59 5.67
C LYS A 258 -3.64 19.48 5.66
N ALA A 259 -3.78 18.48 4.80
CA ALA A 259 -2.80 17.41 4.65
C ALA A 259 -1.48 17.94 4.07
N LEU A 260 -1.52 18.77 3.03
CA LEU A 260 -0.34 19.42 2.45
C LEU A 260 0.45 20.19 3.51
N ASN A 261 -0.23 21.03 4.31
CA ASN A 261 0.38 21.80 5.38
C ASN A 261 1.04 20.91 6.45
N ARG A 262 0.41 19.79 6.81
CA ARG A 262 0.95 18.83 7.80
C ARG A 262 2.16 18.06 7.28
N LEU A 263 2.20 17.80 5.97
CA LEU A 263 3.29 17.08 5.34
C LEU A 263 4.57 17.92 5.22
N GLY A 264 4.50 19.23 5.52
CA GLY A 264 5.67 20.11 5.55
C GLY A 264 6.37 20.18 4.20
N VAL A 265 5.62 20.05 3.11
CA VAL A 265 6.16 20.13 1.75
C VAL A 265 6.36 21.61 1.44
N ASP A 266 7.59 22.03 1.15
CA ASP A 266 7.95 23.39 0.72
C ASP A 266 7.34 23.77 -0.66
N ARG A 267 6.52 22.89 -1.23
CA ARG A 267 5.78 23.08 -2.46
C ARG A 267 4.34 23.43 -2.12
N GLU A 268 4.06 24.73 -2.04
CA GLU A 268 2.68 25.21 -2.07
C GLU A 268 2.10 24.91 -3.47
N LEU A 269 1.08 24.06 -3.52
CA LEU A 269 0.29 23.91 -4.74
C LEU A 269 -0.59 25.16 -4.86
N PRO A 270 -0.55 25.87 -6.00
CA PRO A 270 -1.48 26.96 -6.25
C PRO A 270 -2.93 26.53 -6.01
N VAL A 271 -3.68 27.38 -5.31
CA VAL A 271 -5.08 27.14 -4.99
C VAL A 271 -5.95 28.00 -5.90
N ILE A 272 -6.89 27.37 -6.60
CA ILE A 272 -7.99 28.07 -7.26
C ILE A 272 -9.16 28.09 -6.28
N ASP A 273 -9.63 29.29 -5.93
CA ASP A 273 -10.86 29.51 -5.18
C ASP A 273 -11.97 29.90 -6.16
N PRO A 274 -12.88 28.97 -6.53
CA PRO A 274 -13.87 29.25 -7.55
C PRO A 274 -14.78 30.44 -7.22
N THR A 275 -14.98 30.73 -5.93
CA THR A 275 -15.83 31.84 -5.49
C THR A 275 -15.20 33.21 -5.73
N ARG A 276 -13.86 33.27 -5.81
CA ARG A 276 -13.08 34.49 -6.00
C ARG A 276 -12.52 34.62 -7.41
N ASP A 277 -11.91 33.55 -7.90
CA ASP A 277 -11.25 33.49 -9.21
C ASP A 277 -12.27 33.20 -10.33
N GLY A 278 -13.46 32.74 -9.95
CA GLY A 278 -14.50 32.30 -10.87
C GLY A 278 -14.28 30.85 -11.32
N GLY A 279 -14.76 30.46 -12.49
CA GLY A 279 -14.67 29.06 -12.89
C GLY A 279 -14.94 28.81 -14.35
N VAL A 280 -15.12 27.52 -14.67
CA VAL A 280 -15.21 27.02 -16.05
C VAL A 280 -16.62 27.13 -16.59
N ASN A 281 -16.77 27.56 -17.85
CA ASN A 281 -18.07 27.58 -18.51
C ASN A 281 -18.33 26.24 -19.22
N PRO A 282 -19.32 25.43 -18.80
CA PRO A 282 -19.65 24.18 -19.48
C PRO A 282 -20.15 24.38 -20.92
N PHE A 283 -20.60 25.58 -21.27
CA PHE A 283 -21.13 25.91 -22.60
C PHE A 283 -20.10 26.55 -23.55
N ALA A 284 -18.86 26.75 -23.10
CA ALA A 284 -17.80 27.21 -23.99
C ALA A 284 -17.34 26.10 -24.96
N GLU A 285 -16.66 26.46 -26.05
CA GLU A 285 -16.10 25.49 -27.02
C GLU A 285 -15.11 24.53 -26.37
N GLU A 286 -14.26 25.05 -25.47
CA GLU A 286 -13.37 24.25 -24.62
C GLU A 286 -14.14 23.39 -23.60
N GLY A 287 -15.39 23.78 -23.31
CA GLY A 287 -16.32 23.13 -22.40
C GLY A 287 -16.92 21.83 -22.93
N LEU A 288 -18.25 21.74 -22.81
CA LEU A 288 -19.08 20.63 -23.26
C LEU A 288 -19.93 21.00 -24.49
N ALA A 289 -19.71 22.19 -25.08
CA ALA A 289 -20.50 22.67 -26.20
C ALA A 289 -20.53 21.72 -27.40
N ASN A 290 -19.38 21.11 -27.69
CA ASN A 290 -19.22 20.15 -28.79
C ASN A 290 -19.71 18.73 -28.45
N ARG A 291 -20.32 18.54 -27.27
CA ARG A 291 -20.79 17.24 -26.74
C ARG A 291 -22.13 17.41 -26.00
N PRO A 292 -23.21 17.78 -26.68
CA PRO A 292 -24.50 18.09 -26.04
C PRO A 292 -25.07 16.91 -25.25
N GLU A 293 -24.85 15.67 -25.67
CA GLU A 293 -25.31 14.50 -24.92
C GLU A 293 -24.57 14.37 -23.57
N LEU A 294 -23.25 14.60 -23.58
CA LEU A 294 -22.43 14.60 -22.36
C LEU A 294 -22.81 15.75 -21.44
N LEU A 295 -23.15 16.91 -21.99
CA LEU A 295 -23.65 18.06 -21.23
C LEU A 295 -24.98 17.73 -20.54
N VAL A 296 -25.95 17.14 -21.26
CA VAL A 296 -27.24 16.73 -20.69
C VAL A 296 -27.03 15.65 -19.63
N ASP A 297 -26.19 14.66 -19.87
CA ASP A 297 -25.85 13.61 -18.92
C ASP A 297 -25.23 14.20 -17.64
N MET A 298 -24.26 15.09 -17.79
CA MET A 298 -23.59 15.76 -16.68
C MET A 298 -24.57 16.62 -15.87
N LEU A 299 -25.42 17.42 -16.52
CA LEU A 299 -26.43 18.22 -15.84
C LEU A 299 -27.49 17.35 -15.16
N SER A 300 -27.84 16.22 -15.78
CA SER A 300 -28.76 15.26 -15.20
C SER A 300 -28.22 14.64 -13.92
N ASP A 301 -26.93 14.34 -13.87
CA ASP A 301 -26.26 13.81 -12.68
C ASP A 301 -26.00 14.90 -11.61
N ALA A 302 -25.58 16.09 -12.04
CA ALA A 302 -25.29 17.22 -11.16
C ALA A 302 -26.53 17.75 -10.43
N LEU A 303 -27.67 17.77 -11.11
CA LEU A 303 -28.94 18.33 -10.59
C LEU A 303 -29.96 17.23 -10.21
N ASP A 304 -29.55 15.96 -10.23
CA ASP A 304 -30.42 14.80 -9.99
C ASP A 304 -31.71 14.86 -10.85
N LEU A 305 -31.60 15.23 -12.13
CA LEU A 305 -32.75 15.36 -13.02
C LEU A 305 -33.47 14.02 -13.20
N THR A 306 -34.80 14.06 -13.18
CA THR A 306 -35.59 12.88 -13.56
C THR A 306 -35.51 12.64 -15.07
N GLN A 307 -35.79 11.42 -15.54
CA GLN A 307 -35.79 11.14 -16.98
C GLN A 307 -36.66 12.11 -17.82
N PRO A 308 -37.89 12.51 -17.40
CA PRO A 308 -38.64 13.54 -18.11
C PRO A 308 -37.98 14.92 -18.13
N GLN A 309 -37.28 15.31 -17.04
CA GLN A 309 -36.56 16.59 -16.97
C GLN A 309 -35.32 16.58 -17.88
N ALA A 310 -34.57 15.47 -17.90
CA ALA A 310 -33.43 15.30 -18.79
C ALA A 310 -33.85 15.31 -20.27
N TYR A 311 -34.97 14.64 -20.60
CA TYR A 311 -35.53 14.67 -21.95
C TYR A 311 -35.98 16.08 -22.36
N LEU A 312 -36.68 16.80 -21.49
CA LEU A 312 -37.04 18.20 -21.75
C LEU A 312 -35.81 19.07 -21.98
N LEU A 313 -34.77 18.91 -21.16
CA LEU A 313 -33.51 19.65 -21.31
C LEU A 313 -32.84 19.36 -22.67
N LEU A 314 -32.77 18.09 -23.08
CA LEU A 314 -32.26 17.70 -24.38
C LEU A 314 -33.04 18.36 -25.52
N ARG A 315 -34.38 18.29 -25.48
CA ARG A 315 -35.26 18.91 -26.47
C ARG A 315 -35.08 20.43 -26.56
N VAL A 316 -34.92 21.10 -25.42
CA VAL A 316 -34.64 22.54 -25.38
C VAL A 316 -33.32 22.86 -26.11
N ILE A 317 -32.26 22.09 -25.85
CA ILE A 317 -30.95 22.30 -26.48
C ILE A 317 -31.02 21.99 -27.99
N GLU A 318 -31.71 20.92 -28.40
CA GLU A 318 -31.87 20.55 -29.81
C GLU A 318 -32.68 21.59 -30.60
N ASP A 319 -33.81 22.06 -30.06
CA ASP A 319 -34.75 22.92 -30.78
C ASP A 319 -34.36 24.41 -30.73
N ARG A 320 -33.69 24.88 -29.66
CA ARG A 320 -33.32 26.29 -29.46
C ARG A 320 -31.82 26.57 -29.67
N GLY A 321 -31.01 25.53 -29.80
CA GLY A 321 -29.56 25.63 -29.84
C GLY A 321 -28.93 25.62 -28.45
N LEU A 322 -27.60 25.47 -28.43
CA LEU A 322 -26.82 25.44 -27.21
C LEU A 322 -26.78 26.85 -26.56
N PRO A 323 -27.17 26.99 -25.28
CA PRO A 323 -27.07 28.27 -24.59
C PRO A 323 -25.60 28.61 -24.28
N SER A 324 -25.29 29.89 -24.10
CA SER A 324 -23.94 30.38 -23.75
C SER A 324 -23.63 30.33 -22.25
N ASP A 325 -24.66 30.36 -21.40
CA ASP A 325 -24.56 30.26 -19.95
C ASP A 325 -25.84 29.65 -19.32
N PHE A 326 -25.83 29.45 -18.00
CA PHE A 326 -27.00 28.92 -17.30
C PHE A 326 -28.22 29.87 -17.29
N ASN A 327 -28.04 31.19 -17.41
CA ASN A 327 -29.15 32.14 -17.44
C ASN A 327 -29.89 32.09 -18.78
N GLU A 328 -29.16 31.90 -19.87
CA GLU A 328 -29.71 31.63 -21.19
C GLU A 328 -30.39 30.26 -21.21
N LEU A 329 -29.79 29.24 -20.58
CA LEU A 329 -30.46 27.94 -20.42
C LEU A 329 -31.79 28.08 -19.66
N GLU A 330 -31.80 28.78 -18.54
CA GLU A 330 -33.01 29.00 -17.72
C GLU A 330 -34.11 29.69 -18.54
N ARG A 331 -33.76 30.76 -19.29
CA ARG A 331 -34.69 31.46 -20.19
C ARG A 331 -35.17 30.57 -21.34
N ALA A 332 -34.30 29.75 -21.91
CA ALA A 332 -34.65 28.83 -22.99
C ALA A 332 -35.64 27.76 -22.50
N VAL A 333 -35.42 27.20 -21.30
CA VAL A 333 -36.35 26.26 -20.66
C VAL A 333 -37.68 26.96 -20.34
N GLU A 334 -37.65 28.18 -19.80
CA GLU A 334 -38.87 28.93 -19.47
C GLU A 334 -39.72 29.27 -20.71
N ALA A 335 -39.08 29.59 -21.83
CA ALA A 335 -39.75 29.91 -23.09
C ALA A 335 -40.16 28.67 -23.92
N TYR A 336 -39.76 27.47 -23.51
CA TYR A 336 -40.10 26.24 -24.24
C TYR A 336 -41.60 25.91 -24.11
N PRO A 337 -42.29 25.58 -25.22
CA PRO A 337 -43.74 25.39 -25.22
C PRO A 337 -44.17 24.20 -24.35
N GLU A 338 -45.38 24.28 -23.80
CA GLU A 338 -46.01 23.25 -22.98
C GLU A 338 -47.17 22.65 -23.78
N GLU A 339 -47.06 21.39 -24.22
CA GLU A 339 -48.11 20.74 -25.02
C GLU A 339 -49.20 20.13 -24.12
N ALA A 340 -48.82 19.66 -22.93
CA ALA A 340 -49.69 19.03 -21.96
C ALA A 340 -49.53 19.59 -20.55
N ARG A 341 -50.48 19.26 -19.65
CA ARG A 341 -50.42 19.68 -18.24
C ARG A 341 -49.23 19.07 -17.51
N TRP A 342 -48.81 17.85 -17.83
CA TRP A 342 -47.67 17.20 -17.17
C TRP A 342 -46.33 17.88 -17.52
N ASP A 343 -46.22 18.49 -18.70
CA ASP A 343 -45.04 19.27 -19.11
C ASP A 343 -44.79 20.45 -18.18
N ARG A 344 -45.86 21.06 -17.64
CA ARG A 344 -45.75 22.18 -16.68
C ARG A 344 -45.00 21.78 -15.42
N ASP A 345 -45.36 20.66 -14.82
CA ASP A 345 -44.75 20.22 -13.56
C ASP A 345 -43.29 19.78 -13.79
N VAL A 346 -43.02 19.10 -14.91
CA VAL A 346 -41.66 18.71 -15.32
C VAL A 346 -40.79 19.95 -15.53
N LYS A 347 -41.27 20.92 -16.32
CA LYS A 347 -40.59 22.19 -16.62
C LYS A 347 -40.35 23.01 -15.37
N ARG A 348 -41.35 23.19 -14.50
CA ARG A 348 -41.18 23.90 -13.21
C ARG A 348 -40.22 23.16 -12.29
N GLY A 349 -40.19 21.83 -12.33
CA GLY A 349 -39.19 21.03 -11.64
C GLY A 349 -37.77 21.28 -12.13
N LEU A 350 -37.57 21.29 -13.46
CA LEU A 350 -36.29 21.58 -14.10
C LEU A 350 -35.82 23.01 -13.78
N LEU A 351 -36.69 24.02 -13.95
CA LEU A 351 -36.36 25.42 -13.66
C LEU A 351 -35.89 25.62 -12.22
N ARG A 352 -36.57 25.01 -11.22
CA ARG A 352 -36.13 25.10 -9.81
C ARG A 352 -34.72 24.56 -9.59
N LYS A 353 -34.31 23.54 -10.34
CA LYS A 353 -32.98 22.94 -10.23
C LYS A 353 -31.92 23.75 -10.97
N VAL A 354 -32.23 24.24 -12.18
CA VAL A 354 -31.35 25.13 -12.94
C VAL A 354 -31.15 26.46 -12.19
N ALA A 355 -32.18 26.98 -11.52
CA ALA A 355 -32.13 28.21 -10.74
C ALA A 355 -31.06 28.19 -9.62
N VAL A 356 -30.66 27.01 -9.13
CA VAL A 356 -29.58 26.86 -8.15
C VAL A 356 -28.22 27.29 -8.74
N LEU A 357 -28.03 27.13 -10.05
CA LEU A 357 -26.81 27.51 -10.76
C LEU A 357 -26.85 28.95 -11.28
N THR A 358 -28.04 29.55 -11.42
CA THR A 358 -28.22 30.93 -11.89
C THR A 358 -28.45 31.94 -10.76
N SER A 359 -28.37 31.55 -9.49
CA SER A 359 -28.62 32.44 -8.35
C SER A 359 -27.34 32.87 -7.64
N GLY A 360 -27.34 34.10 -7.11
CA GLY A 360 -26.28 34.63 -6.24
C GLY A 360 -24.87 34.52 -6.85
N GLU A 361 -23.95 33.98 -6.06
CA GLU A 361 -22.54 33.83 -6.44
C GLU A 361 -22.30 32.64 -7.39
N SER A 362 -23.24 31.69 -7.51
CA SER A 362 -23.13 30.52 -8.38
C SER A 362 -22.91 30.88 -9.85
N ARG A 363 -23.44 32.02 -10.31
CA ARG A 363 -23.27 32.49 -11.70
C ARG A 363 -21.80 32.62 -12.09
N ARG A 364 -20.95 33.10 -11.17
CA ARG A 364 -19.53 33.33 -11.46
C ARG A 364 -18.76 32.03 -11.60
N LEU A 365 -19.17 30.98 -10.89
CA LEU A 365 -18.54 29.65 -10.93
C LEU A 365 -18.58 29.02 -12.32
N PHE A 366 -19.57 29.41 -13.15
CA PHE A 366 -19.78 28.86 -14.49
C PHE A 366 -19.56 29.88 -15.61
N SER A 367 -18.90 31.00 -15.30
CA SER A 367 -18.76 32.13 -16.23
C SER A 367 -17.67 31.95 -17.28
N GLY A 368 -16.73 31.01 -17.11
CA GLY A 368 -15.58 30.84 -17.99
C GLY A 368 -14.46 31.85 -17.72
N SER A 369 -14.44 32.41 -16.50
CA SER A 369 -13.38 33.32 -16.03
C SER A 369 -12.03 32.62 -15.87
N VAL A 370 -12.04 31.31 -15.70
CA VAL A 370 -10.84 30.46 -15.67
C VAL A 370 -10.88 29.54 -16.88
N SER A 371 -9.84 29.62 -17.72
CA SER A 371 -9.69 28.73 -18.89
C SER A 371 -9.21 27.34 -18.46
N LEU A 372 -9.45 26.32 -19.30
CA LEU A 372 -8.94 24.97 -19.00
C LEU A 372 -7.43 24.89 -19.09
N ASP A 373 -6.82 25.69 -19.96
CA ASP A 373 -5.37 25.83 -20.05
C ASP A 373 -4.79 26.32 -18.74
N GLU A 374 -5.42 27.33 -18.12
CA GLU A 374 -5.03 27.82 -16.82
C GLU A 374 -5.20 26.74 -15.73
N VAL A 375 -6.33 26.03 -15.72
CA VAL A 375 -6.56 24.93 -14.77
C VAL A 375 -5.47 23.86 -14.88
N GLU A 376 -5.16 23.38 -16.10
CA GLU A 376 -4.14 22.34 -16.35
C GLU A 376 -2.69 22.87 -16.31
N SER A 377 -2.46 24.19 -16.26
CA SER A 377 -1.13 24.82 -16.43
C SER A 377 -0.05 24.47 -15.42
N HIS A 378 -0.43 24.04 -14.21
CA HIS A 378 0.45 23.61 -13.10
C HIS A 378 -0.33 22.63 -12.22
N ASP A 379 0.35 21.92 -11.31
CA ASP A 379 -0.33 21.16 -10.27
C ASP A 379 -1.12 22.12 -9.38
N LYS A 380 -2.37 21.80 -9.07
CA LYS A 380 -3.26 22.71 -8.33
C LYS A 380 -4.19 22.01 -7.36
N VAL A 381 -4.67 22.80 -6.41
CA VAL A 381 -5.83 22.45 -5.58
C VAL A 381 -7.00 23.35 -5.98
N VAL A 382 -8.16 22.76 -6.21
CA VAL A 382 -9.42 23.47 -6.42
C VAL A 382 -10.18 23.43 -5.10
N ALA A 383 -10.30 24.59 -4.46
CA ALA A 383 -10.90 24.74 -3.12
C ALA A 383 -12.44 24.72 -3.22
N ILE A 384 -13.00 23.55 -3.53
CA ILE A 384 -14.44 23.31 -3.64
C ILE A 384 -15.13 23.56 -2.28
N ASP A 385 -14.42 23.39 -1.17
CA ASP A 385 -14.90 23.68 0.18
C ASP A 385 -15.34 25.14 0.39
N ARG A 386 -14.93 26.07 -0.47
CA ARG A 386 -15.31 27.50 -0.43
C ARG A 386 -16.72 27.77 -0.95
N ILE A 387 -17.24 26.91 -1.82
CA ILE A 387 -18.62 27.06 -2.34
C ILE A 387 -19.58 26.68 -1.21
N GLU A 388 -20.51 27.54 -0.82
CA GLU A 388 -21.35 27.27 0.36
C GLU A 388 -22.34 26.10 0.14
N SER A 389 -23.02 26.08 -1.01
CA SER A 389 -24.07 25.10 -1.30
C SER A 389 -23.48 23.75 -1.74
N PRO A 390 -23.79 22.63 -1.04
CA PRO A 390 -23.33 21.30 -1.43
C PRO A 390 -23.77 20.88 -2.84
N SER A 391 -25.00 21.25 -3.25
CA SER A 391 -25.50 20.96 -4.60
C SER A 391 -24.69 21.71 -5.67
N VAL A 392 -24.27 22.96 -5.36
CA VAL A 392 -23.42 23.74 -6.28
C VAL A 392 -21.99 23.22 -6.29
N ARG A 393 -21.44 22.79 -5.14
CA ARG A 393 -20.13 22.08 -5.07
C ARG A 393 -20.12 20.87 -5.99
N ARG A 394 -21.17 20.05 -5.91
CA ARG A 394 -21.35 18.86 -6.73
C ARG A 394 -21.38 19.23 -8.21
N ALA A 395 -22.25 20.16 -8.59
CA ALA A 395 -22.40 20.61 -9.96
C ALA A 395 -21.07 21.17 -10.52
N TYR A 396 -20.39 22.02 -9.77
CA TYR A 396 -19.08 22.57 -10.16
C TYR A 396 -18.03 21.48 -10.35
N SER A 397 -17.94 20.52 -9.41
CA SER A 397 -16.99 19.40 -9.49
C SER A 397 -17.24 18.53 -10.72
N LEU A 398 -18.51 18.22 -11.02
CA LEU A 398 -18.89 17.41 -12.18
C LEU A 398 -18.70 18.16 -13.50
N VAL A 399 -19.01 19.45 -13.55
CA VAL A 399 -18.71 20.32 -14.70
C VAL A 399 -17.21 20.31 -14.96
N LEU A 400 -16.39 20.56 -13.94
CA LEU A 400 -14.94 20.64 -14.10
C LEU A 400 -14.35 19.30 -14.55
N LEU A 401 -14.73 18.18 -13.91
CA LEU A 401 -14.27 16.85 -14.30
C LEU A 401 -14.71 16.48 -15.73
N SER A 402 -15.96 16.75 -16.09
CA SER A 402 -16.49 16.44 -17.43
C SER A 402 -15.84 17.30 -18.50
N THR A 403 -15.55 18.55 -18.17
CA THR A 403 -14.87 19.48 -19.07
C THR A 403 -13.39 19.09 -19.25
N LEU A 404 -12.68 18.72 -18.18
CA LEU A 404 -11.35 18.12 -18.31
C LEU A 404 -11.42 16.85 -19.18
N PHE A 405 -12.46 16.02 -19.02
CA PHE A 405 -12.63 14.83 -19.85
C PHE A 405 -12.83 15.12 -21.34
N THR A 406 -13.24 16.32 -21.79
CA THR A 406 -13.37 16.61 -23.23
C THR A 406 -12.04 16.86 -23.92
N ARG A 407 -11.00 17.24 -23.18
CA ARG A 407 -9.67 17.53 -23.74
C ARG A 407 -9.02 16.27 -24.31
N ARG A 408 -8.53 16.36 -25.55
CA ARG A 408 -7.96 15.23 -26.30
C ARG A 408 -6.44 15.29 -26.37
N ASP A 409 -5.87 16.48 -26.44
CA ASP A 409 -4.46 16.71 -26.75
C ASP A 409 -3.64 17.03 -25.49
N ARG A 410 -3.44 16.03 -24.63
CA ARG A 410 -2.61 16.16 -23.43
C ARG A 410 -1.18 15.72 -23.66
N ALA A 411 -0.23 16.65 -23.50
CA ALA A 411 1.19 16.32 -23.46
C ALA A 411 1.53 15.43 -22.25
N GLU A 412 1.21 15.90 -21.05
CA GLU A 412 1.40 15.20 -19.79
C GLU A 412 0.11 14.47 -19.37
N PRO A 413 0.18 13.25 -18.80
CA PRO A 413 -1.01 12.62 -18.25
C PRO A 413 -1.52 13.39 -17.04
N LEU A 414 -2.84 13.59 -16.94
CA LEU A 414 -3.48 14.32 -15.86
C LEU A 414 -4.08 13.34 -14.84
N LEU A 415 -3.75 13.52 -13.57
CA LEU A 415 -4.39 12.86 -12.43
C LEU A 415 -5.30 13.85 -11.69
N VAL A 416 -6.61 13.59 -11.72
CA VAL A 416 -7.59 14.30 -10.90
C VAL A 416 -7.79 13.55 -9.59
N ALA A 417 -7.35 14.14 -8.48
CA ALA A 417 -7.48 13.57 -7.14
C ALA A 417 -8.71 14.15 -6.44
N VAL A 418 -9.73 13.34 -6.17
CA VAL A 418 -11.00 13.80 -5.59
C VAL A 418 -11.12 13.30 -4.16
N ASP A 419 -11.10 14.23 -3.21
CA ASP A 419 -11.47 13.92 -1.83
C ASP A 419 -12.99 13.94 -1.64
N GLU A 420 -13.46 13.14 -0.70
CA GLU A 420 -14.88 12.86 -0.44
C GLU A 420 -15.71 12.60 -1.72
N ALA A 421 -15.17 11.72 -2.58
CA ALA A 421 -15.69 11.39 -3.90
C ALA A 421 -17.15 10.94 -3.92
N HIS A 422 -17.70 10.42 -2.81
CA HIS A 422 -19.12 10.06 -2.71
C HIS A 422 -20.05 11.24 -3.02
N ASN A 423 -19.61 12.49 -2.80
CA ASN A 423 -20.40 13.68 -3.09
C ASN A 423 -20.59 13.94 -4.60
N LEU A 424 -19.77 13.32 -5.45
CA LEU A 424 -19.89 13.40 -6.91
C LEU A 424 -20.76 12.25 -7.48
N MET A 425 -21.17 11.27 -6.66
CA MET A 425 -21.91 10.09 -7.13
C MET A 425 -23.41 10.36 -7.19
N GLY A 426 -24.04 10.13 -8.34
CA GLY A 426 -25.48 10.29 -8.52
C GLY A 426 -26.31 9.15 -7.99
N ASN A 427 -27.62 9.41 -7.87
CA ASN A 427 -28.59 8.39 -7.49
C ASN A 427 -28.98 7.50 -8.69
N GLU A 428 -29.26 8.14 -9.84
CA GLU A 428 -29.74 7.45 -11.07
C GLU A 428 -28.70 7.45 -12.19
N ASN A 429 -27.87 8.49 -12.26
CA ASN A 429 -26.84 8.65 -13.28
C ASN A 429 -25.45 8.39 -12.69
N ASP A 430 -24.55 7.87 -13.53
CA ASP A 430 -23.16 7.63 -13.17
C ASP A 430 -22.23 8.22 -14.24
N ILE A 431 -22.13 9.56 -14.25
CA ILE A 431 -21.24 10.25 -15.17
C ILE A 431 -19.77 9.95 -14.85
N VAL A 432 -19.44 9.79 -13.57
CA VAL A 432 -18.06 9.54 -13.13
C VAL A 432 -17.58 8.17 -13.61
N GLY A 433 -18.40 7.11 -13.48
CA GLY A 433 -18.07 5.80 -13.99
C GLY A 433 -17.96 5.75 -15.51
N ARG A 434 -18.83 6.47 -16.24
CA ARG A 434 -18.72 6.64 -17.70
C ARG A 434 -17.43 7.35 -18.10
N ILE A 435 -17.08 8.45 -17.42
CA ILE A 435 -15.81 9.16 -17.63
C ILE A 435 -14.64 8.20 -17.37
N MET A 436 -14.59 7.52 -16.23
CA MET A 436 -13.50 6.59 -15.90
C MET A 436 -13.36 5.43 -16.90
N ALA A 437 -14.45 4.97 -17.52
CA ALA A 437 -14.37 3.92 -18.55
C ALA A 437 -13.59 4.38 -19.80
N GLU A 438 -13.59 5.68 -20.10
CA GLU A 438 -12.99 6.23 -21.33
C GLU A 438 -11.77 7.13 -21.10
N ALA A 439 -11.63 7.72 -19.91
CA ALA A 439 -10.67 8.78 -19.60
C ALA A 439 -9.21 8.38 -19.90
N ARG A 440 -8.88 7.09 -19.74
CA ARG A 440 -7.54 6.55 -20.03
C ARG A 440 -7.10 6.80 -21.47
N LYS A 441 -8.02 6.80 -22.44
CA LYS A 441 -7.75 7.09 -23.86
C LYS A 441 -7.26 8.53 -24.07
N TYR A 442 -7.63 9.42 -23.16
CA TYR A 442 -7.36 10.86 -23.22
C TYR A 442 -6.34 11.31 -22.16
N ARG A 443 -5.56 10.34 -21.65
CA ARG A 443 -4.51 10.56 -20.63
C ARG A 443 -5.05 11.28 -19.39
N LEU A 444 -6.33 11.09 -19.07
CA LEU A 444 -6.99 11.55 -17.86
C LEU A 444 -7.16 10.36 -16.92
N HIS A 445 -6.73 10.52 -15.69
CA HIS A 445 -6.77 9.50 -14.65
C HIS A 445 -7.41 10.09 -13.41
N VAL A 446 -8.14 9.26 -12.66
CA VAL A 446 -8.87 9.70 -11.48
C VAL A 446 -8.42 8.91 -10.27
N ALA A 447 -8.12 9.61 -9.17
CA ALA A 447 -7.93 9.03 -7.86
C ALA A 447 -9.07 9.48 -6.95
N LEU A 448 -9.90 8.55 -6.49
CA LEU A 448 -11.07 8.84 -5.67
C LEU A 448 -10.82 8.42 -4.22
N ALA A 449 -11.11 9.30 -3.27
CA ALA A 449 -11.09 8.99 -1.85
C ALA A 449 -12.49 9.09 -1.26
N THR A 450 -13.00 8.00 -0.67
CA THR A 450 -14.28 8.00 0.05
C THR A 450 -14.20 7.19 1.34
N GLN A 451 -15.09 7.48 2.28
CA GLN A 451 -15.12 6.78 3.57
C GLN A 451 -15.63 5.34 3.45
N SER A 452 -16.54 5.11 2.49
CA SER A 452 -17.27 3.85 2.36
C SER A 452 -17.33 3.41 0.90
N PRO A 453 -16.92 2.17 0.56
CA PRO A 453 -17.07 1.62 -0.78
C PRO A 453 -18.54 1.46 -1.20
N SER A 454 -19.48 1.31 -0.26
CA SER A 454 -20.91 1.25 -0.61
C SER A 454 -21.51 2.60 -1.03
N SER A 455 -20.77 3.70 -0.86
CA SER A 455 -21.18 5.05 -1.28
C SER A 455 -20.86 5.40 -2.73
N ILE A 456 -20.20 4.50 -3.46
CA ILE A 456 -19.85 4.70 -4.87
C ILE A 456 -20.50 3.62 -5.77
N PRO A 457 -20.83 3.93 -7.03
CA PRO A 457 -21.33 2.95 -7.98
C PRO A 457 -20.34 1.83 -8.25
N ASN A 458 -20.84 0.63 -8.55
CA ASN A 458 -20.01 -0.54 -8.82
C ASN A 458 -19.13 -0.36 -10.08
N SER A 459 -19.63 0.34 -11.08
CA SER A 459 -18.89 0.78 -12.28
C SER A 459 -17.62 1.57 -11.94
N VAL A 460 -17.73 2.53 -11.02
CA VAL A 460 -16.57 3.31 -10.51
C VAL A 460 -15.58 2.38 -9.78
N LEU A 461 -16.08 1.50 -8.91
CA LEU A 461 -15.24 0.55 -8.17
C LEU A 461 -14.48 -0.43 -9.11
N LEU A 462 -15.12 -0.91 -10.17
CA LEU A 462 -14.53 -1.81 -11.15
C LEU A 462 -13.53 -1.11 -12.08
N ASN A 463 -13.80 0.15 -12.45
CA ASN A 463 -12.90 0.96 -13.29
C ASN A 463 -11.64 1.43 -12.55
N ALA A 464 -11.61 1.37 -11.21
CA ALA A 464 -10.41 1.60 -10.41
C ALA A 464 -9.57 0.32 -10.27
N ASN A 465 -8.49 0.22 -11.06
CA ASN A 465 -7.59 -0.94 -11.03
C ASN A 465 -6.77 -1.01 -9.74
N THR A 466 -6.38 0.15 -9.22
CA THR A 466 -5.63 0.24 -7.97
C THR A 466 -6.57 0.58 -6.83
N LYS A 467 -6.56 -0.24 -5.78
CA LYS A 467 -7.42 -0.09 -4.61
C LYS A 467 -6.57 -0.06 -3.35
N ILE A 468 -6.76 0.98 -2.54
CA ILE A 468 -6.07 1.18 -1.28
C ILE A 468 -7.11 1.29 -0.18
N VAL A 469 -7.17 0.29 0.69
CA VAL A 469 -8.22 0.16 1.70
C VAL A 469 -7.59 0.31 3.09
N HIS A 470 -7.76 1.48 3.68
CA HIS A 470 -7.53 1.72 5.10
C HIS A 470 -8.62 1.08 5.96
N ALA A 471 -8.60 1.32 7.27
CA ALA A 471 -9.49 0.65 8.18
C ALA A 471 -10.98 0.83 7.83
N LEU A 472 -11.73 -0.27 7.74
CA LEU A 472 -13.17 -0.32 7.48
C LEU A 472 -13.88 -1.09 8.59
N ARG A 473 -14.92 -0.48 9.15
CA ARG A 473 -15.68 -1.05 10.28
C ARG A 473 -16.98 -1.75 9.86
N SER A 474 -17.58 -1.31 8.74
CA SER A 474 -18.86 -1.82 8.26
C SER A 474 -18.70 -3.20 7.61
N SER A 475 -19.49 -4.18 8.06
CA SER A 475 -19.51 -5.53 7.45
C SER A 475 -19.91 -5.49 5.98
N ARG A 476 -20.85 -4.63 5.60
CA ARG A 476 -21.27 -4.42 4.20
C ARG A 476 -20.10 -3.92 3.34
N ASP A 477 -19.32 -2.98 3.86
CA ASP A 477 -18.18 -2.43 3.14
C ASP A 477 -17.04 -3.43 3.02
N LYS A 478 -16.80 -4.21 4.08
CA LYS A 478 -15.85 -5.32 4.05
C LYS A 478 -16.22 -6.34 2.98
N GLU A 479 -17.50 -6.68 2.84
CA GLU A 479 -17.97 -7.62 1.83
C GLU A 479 -17.77 -7.10 0.40
N ILE A 480 -18.13 -5.85 0.12
CA ILE A 480 -17.91 -5.20 -1.19
C ILE A 480 -16.43 -5.22 -1.56
N ILE A 481 -15.56 -4.87 -0.62
CA ILE A 481 -14.11 -4.87 -0.84
C ILE A 481 -13.57 -6.29 -1.03
N SER A 482 -14.06 -7.25 -0.23
CA SER A 482 -13.67 -8.65 -0.35
C SER A 482 -13.96 -9.20 -1.75
N GLN A 483 -15.16 -8.93 -2.27
CA GLN A 483 -15.57 -9.33 -3.62
C GLN A 483 -14.77 -8.60 -4.70
N SER A 484 -14.55 -7.30 -4.54
CA SER A 484 -13.86 -6.47 -5.54
C SER A 484 -12.36 -6.74 -5.65
N MET A 485 -11.69 -7.03 -4.52
CA MET A 485 -10.25 -7.28 -4.46
C MET A 485 -9.89 -8.77 -4.41
N ASN A 486 -10.88 -9.66 -4.34
CA ASN A 486 -10.70 -11.10 -4.08
C ASN A 486 -9.84 -11.35 -2.83
N LEU A 487 -10.19 -10.70 -1.71
CA LEU A 487 -9.40 -10.78 -0.48
C LEU A 487 -9.47 -12.17 0.16
N HIS A 488 -8.33 -12.66 0.64
CA HIS A 488 -8.31 -13.83 1.51
C HIS A 488 -8.97 -13.51 2.87
N TYR A 489 -9.67 -14.48 3.46
CA TYR A 489 -10.40 -14.29 4.73
C TYR A 489 -9.52 -13.68 5.85
N ALA A 490 -8.27 -14.12 5.95
CA ALA A 490 -7.30 -13.57 6.90
C ALA A 490 -7.08 -12.05 6.74
N LEU A 491 -7.04 -11.51 5.52
CA LEU A 491 -6.90 -10.07 5.29
C LEU A 491 -8.20 -9.32 5.55
N LEU A 492 -9.34 -9.95 5.25
CA LEU A 492 -10.67 -9.42 5.53
C LEU A 492 -10.90 -9.19 7.04
N GLU A 493 -10.42 -10.12 7.88
CA GLU A 493 -10.48 -10.01 9.35
C GLU A 493 -9.57 -8.92 9.93
N GLU A 494 -8.57 -8.45 9.17
CA GLU A 494 -7.67 -7.40 9.63
C GLU A 494 -8.17 -5.99 9.26
N LEU A 495 -9.13 -5.87 8.35
CA LEU A 495 -9.61 -4.57 7.83
C LEU A 495 -10.09 -3.60 8.91
N ASP A 496 -10.70 -4.07 10.01
CA ASP A 496 -11.12 -3.20 11.12
C ASP A 496 -10.04 -2.99 12.20
N LYS A 497 -8.96 -3.77 12.15
CA LYS A 497 -7.83 -3.72 13.09
C LYS A 497 -6.69 -2.84 12.60
N LEU A 498 -6.69 -2.47 11.32
CA LEU A 498 -5.68 -1.59 10.73
C LEU A 498 -5.55 -0.28 11.53
N ARG A 499 -4.31 0.06 11.87
CA ARG A 499 -4.00 1.33 12.54
C ARG A 499 -3.97 2.47 11.52
N PRO A 500 -4.08 3.74 11.95
CA PRO A 500 -3.92 4.88 11.05
C PRO A 500 -2.63 4.79 10.22
N GLY A 501 -2.76 5.01 8.91
CA GLY A 501 -1.68 4.87 7.93
C GLY A 501 -1.38 3.44 7.48
N GLU A 502 -2.06 2.42 8.01
CA GLU A 502 -2.03 1.05 7.47
C GLU A 502 -3.17 0.88 6.46
N ALA A 503 -2.90 0.16 5.38
CA ALA A 503 -3.85 -0.12 4.31
C ALA A 503 -3.58 -1.47 3.65
N ILE A 504 -4.63 -2.10 3.14
CA ILE A 504 -4.53 -3.22 2.20
C ILE A 504 -4.51 -2.63 0.79
N VAL A 505 -3.50 -2.99 0.01
CA VAL A 505 -3.25 -2.42 -1.32
C VAL A 505 -3.35 -3.53 -2.35
N GLN A 506 -4.16 -3.31 -3.38
CA GLN A 506 -4.18 -4.10 -4.62
C GLN A 506 -3.86 -3.18 -5.78
N SER A 507 -3.00 -3.63 -6.67
CA SER A 507 -2.72 -2.99 -7.95
C SER A 507 -2.32 -4.05 -8.98
N PRO A 508 -2.42 -3.76 -10.29
CA PRO A 508 -1.95 -4.66 -11.35
C PRO A 508 -0.50 -5.13 -11.20
N SER A 509 0.38 -4.27 -10.68
CA SER A 509 1.79 -4.61 -10.42
C SER A 509 2.02 -5.55 -9.23
N LEU A 510 1.03 -5.71 -8.36
CA LEU A 510 1.11 -6.59 -7.19
C LEU A 510 0.45 -7.94 -7.51
N SER A 511 1.17 -9.03 -7.26
CA SER A 511 0.65 -10.38 -7.53
C SER A 511 -0.56 -10.77 -6.68
N ARG A 512 -0.81 -10.04 -5.58
CA ARG A 512 -1.96 -10.21 -4.67
C ARG A 512 -2.14 -8.95 -3.81
N PRO A 513 -3.29 -8.78 -3.14
CA PRO A 513 -3.47 -7.73 -2.14
C PRO A 513 -2.48 -7.87 -0.98
N VAL A 514 -1.85 -6.77 -0.57
CA VAL A 514 -0.79 -6.75 0.46
C VAL A 514 -1.06 -5.71 1.55
N LEU A 515 -0.68 -6.01 2.80
CA LEU A 515 -0.75 -5.05 3.92
C LEU A 515 0.45 -4.09 3.87
N VAL A 516 0.18 -2.79 3.76
CA VAL A 516 1.18 -1.71 3.64
C VAL A 516 1.02 -0.69 4.77
N LYS A 517 2.13 -0.29 5.40
CA LYS A 517 2.20 0.96 6.16
C LYS A 517 2.61 2.07 5.22
N VAL A 518 1.69 3.01 4.97
CA VAL A 518 1.94 4.20 4.17
C VAL A 518 2.89 5.13 4.94
N GLU A 519 3.95 5.60 4.26
CA GLU A 519 5.03 6.38 4.87
C GLU A 519 5.23 7.76 4.23
N PHE A 520 5.49 8.76 5.10
CA PHE A 520 5.67 10.18 4.76
C PHE A 520 7.14 10.61 5.00
N GLY A 521 7.84 11.10 3.96
CA GLY A 521 9.30 11.37 3.91
C GLY A 521 10.00 10.69 2.70
N SER A 522 10.94 11.33 1.99
CA SER A 522 11.38 11.01 0.59
C SER A 522 12.89 10.67 0.45
N PRO A 523 13.43 10.17 -0.70
CA PRO A 523 12.81 10.02 -2.02
C PRO A 523 12.88 8.62 -2.67
N ALA A 524 12.13 8.53 -3.77
CA ALA A 524 12.49 7.74 -4.94
C ALA A 524 13.98 7.92 -5.28
N ARG A 525 14.84 6.96 -4.90
CA ARG A 525 16.11 6.77 -5.57
C ARG A 525 15.85 5.92 -6.81
N TYR A 526 15.79 6.55 -7.98
CA TYR A 526 16.08 5.84 -9.22
C TYR A 526 17.55 5.37 -9.15
N GLY A 527 17.77 4.07 -9.33
CA GLY A 527 19.10 3.48 -9.40
C GLY A 527 19.46 2.59 -8.21
N GLY A 528 19.81 1.33 -8.52
CA GLY A 528 20.47 0.35 -7.66
C GLY A 528 19.59 -0.32 -6.60
N GLY A 529 19.41 -1.64 -6.70
CA GLY A 529 18.94 -2.47 -5.59
C GLY A 529 19.94 -2.44 -4.43
N TYR A 530 19.45 -2.58 -3.19
CA TYR A 530 20.24 -2.53 -1.96
C TYR A 530 19.72 -3.57 -0.97
N LEU A 531 20.62 -4.10 -0.15
CA LEU A 531 20.29 -5.00 0.95
C LEU A 531 19.85 -4.18 2.15
N VAL A 532 18.71 -4.52 2.75
CA VAL A 532 18.25 -3.94 4.02
C VAL A 532 18.35 -5.00 5.10
N GLU A 533 19.06 -4.71 6.20
CA GLU A 533 19.06 -5.53 7.40
C GLU A 533 17.78 -5.22 8.21
N GLY A 534 16.83 -6.16 8.24
CA GLY A 534 15.52 -5.97 8.87
C GLY A 534 15.20 -7.03 9.92
N LYS A 535 14.57 -6.60 11.03
CA LYS A 535 13.96 -7.49 12.04
C LYS A 535 12.72 -8.19 11.46
N PRO A 536 12.30 -9.36 11.96
CA PRO A 536 11.18 -10.09 11.41
C PRO A 536 9.90 -9.35 11.78
N VAL A 537 8.89 -9.44 10.93
CA VAL A 537 7.61 -8.76 11.14
C VAL A 537 6.97 -9.23 12.45
N GLN A 538 6.94 -8.35 13.46
CA GLN A 538 6.03 -8.51 14.60
C GLN A 538 4.72 -7.82 14.24
N LEU A 539 3.70 -8.61 13.90
CA LEU A 539 2.35 -8.14 13.53
C LEU A 539 1.71 -7.23 14.61
N ASN A 540 2.23 -7.22 15.85
CA ASN A 540 1.67 -6.46 16.97
C ASN A 540 2.56 -5.32 17.52
N ALA A 541 3.75 -5.06 16.97
CA ALA A 541 4.66 -4.04 17.53
C ALA A 541 4.18 -2.61 17.24
N ALA A 542 4.42 -1.69 18.19
CA ALA A 542 4.22 -0.25 17.97
C ALA A 542 5.36 0.32 17.09
N VAL A 543 5.00 1.12 16.08
CA VAL A 543 5.97 1.74 15.16
C VAL A 543 6.62 2.94 15.86
N PRO A 544 7.96 3.05 15.90
CA PRO A 544 8.62 4.23 16.46
C PRO A 544 8.40 5.45 15.55
N PRO A 545 8.25 6.67 16.11
CA PRO A 545 8.11 7.88 15.32
C PRO A 545 9.44 8.23 14.63
N HIS A 546 9.44 8.37 13.30
CA HIS A 546 10.57 8.92 12.56
C HIS A 546 10.40 10.43 12.36
N LYS A 547 11.49 11.20 12.55
CA LYS A 547 11.56 12.64 12.30
C LYS A 547 12.10 12.87 10.88
N LEU A 548 11.48 13.80 10.15
CA LEU A 548 11.92 14.33 8.85
C LEU A 548 13.37 14.87 8.95
N PHE A 549 14.25 14.57 7.98
CA PHE A 549 15.59 15.16 7.94
C PHE A 549 15.62 16.42 7.06
N LYS A 550 16.49 17.36 7.44
CA LYS A 550 16.65 18.68 6.80
C LYS A 550 17.24 18.60 5.38
N GLU A 551 17.88 17.47 5.06
CA GLU A 551 18.49 17.17 3.77
C GLU A 551 17.44 16.68 2.74
N ASP A 552 16.26 16.24 3.21
CA ASP A 552 15.17 15.66 2.39
C ASP A 552 14.37 16.72 1.60
N VAL A 553 14.61 18.00 1.90
CA VAL A 553 13.92 19.17 1.35
C VAL A 553 14.72 19.82 0.21
N GLN A 554 16.05 19.62 0.18
CA GLN A 554 16.92 20.28 -0.80
C GLN A 554 16.92 19.64 -2.19
N GLY A 555 16.43 18.40 -2.33
CA GLY A 555 16.27 17.73 -3.63
C GLY A 555 15.02 18.15 -4.43
N LEU A 556 14.20 19.06 -3.89
CA LEU A 556 12.97 19.57 -4.50
C LEU A 556 13.15 20.89 -5.26
N VAL A 557 14.39 21.41 -5.31
CA VAL A 557 14.72 22.61 -6.08
C VAL A 557 15.28 22.19 -7.43
N ASN A 558 14.64 22.70 -8.48
CA ASN A 558 14.96 22.58 -9.90
C ASN A 558 16.44 22.28 -10.16
N VAL A 559 16.71 21.16 -10.83
CA VAL A 559 17.97 20.96 -11.55
C VAL A 559 17.65 20.84 -13.03
N ASN A 560 17.41 21.98 -13.64
CA ASN A 560 18.16 22.34 -14.83
C ASN A 560 18.25 23.87 -14.93
N PRO A 561 19.40 24.41 -15.37
CA PRO A 561 19.44 25.78 -15.88
C PRO A 561 18.57 25.92 -17.13
#